data_AF-A0A558BPJ6-F1
#
_entry.id   AF-A0A558BPJ6-F1
#
_cell.length_a   1.000
_cell.length_b   1.000
_cell.length_c   1.000
_cell.angle_alpha   90.00
_cell.angle_beta   90.00
_cell.angle_gamma   90.00
#
_symmetry.space_group_name_H-M   'P 1'
#
loop_
_entity.id
_entity.type
_entity.pdbx_description
1 polymer ?
#
loop_
_entity_poly.entity_id
_entity_poly.type
_entity_poly.pdbx_seq_one_letter_code
_entity_poly.pdbx_strand_id
1 'polypeptide(L)'
;MTDAEFDLLDELYFVTPFRILLERTGLPAAELQAQLSSLLEQGLVRYYWPDPDTELAYEPTSFGALGRDASYLASKEGLLQHNTR
;
A
#
# COMPACT_ATOMS: atom_id res chain seq x y z
N MET A 1 3.48 9.16 9.35
CA MET A 1 4.34 8.02 9.03
C MET A 1 4.96 7.44 10.29
N THR A 2 4.53 6.22 10.65
CA THR A 2 5.14 5.35 11.67
C THR A 2 6.36 4.62 11.11
N ASP A 3 7.13 3.91 11.94
CA ASP A 3 8.28 3.12 11.46
C ASP A 3 7.82 1.99 10.52
N ALA A 4 6.71 1.32 10.85
CA ALA A 4 6.14 0.29 10.00
C ALA A 4 5.65 0.83 8.64
N GLU A 5 5.03 2.03 8.62
CA GLU A 5 4.64 2.70 7.37
C GLU A 5 5.86 3.11 6.53
N PHE A 6 6.97 3.46 7.17
CA PHE A 6 8.22 3.79 6.49
C PHE A 6 8.82 2.55 5.83
N ASP A 7 8.97 1.46 6.57
CA ASP A 7 9.49 0.18 6.07
C ASP A 7 8.62 -0.38 4.94
N LEU A 8 7.29 -0.20 5.03
CA LEU A 8 6.37 -0.63 3.97
C LEU A 8 6.50 0.21 2.69
N LEU A 9 6.77 1.51 2.80
CA LEU A 9 7.01 2.36 1.62
C LEU A 9 8.29 1.98 0.87
N ASP A 10 9.33 1.51 1.57
CA ASP A 10 10.55 0.98 0.97
C ASP A 10 10.30 -0.24 0.05
N GLU A 11 9.24 -1.00 0.31
CA GLU A 11 8.88 -2.14 -0.54
C GLU A 11 8.07 -1.75 -1.78
N LEU A 12 7.59 -0.50 -1.85
CA LEU A 12 6.59 -0.03 -2.81
C LEU A 12 7.16 0.89 -3.91
N TYR A 13 8.45 0.76 -4.24
CA TYR A 13 9.07 1.45 -5.39
C TYR A 13 8.49 1.01 -6.75
N PHE A 14 7.97 -0.21 -6.83
CA PHE A 14 7.31 -0.77 -8.00
C PHE A 14 5.92 -1.28 -7.63
N VAL A 15 5.05 -1.40 -8.63
CA VAL A 15 3.70 -1.95 -8.44
C VAL A 15 3.84 -3.38 -7.90
N THR A 16 3.41 -3.58 -6.65
CA THR A 16 3.67 -4.81 -5.90
C THR A 16 2.37 -5.41 -5.39
N PRO A 17 2.03 -6.66 -5.75
CA PRO A 17 0.83 -7.33 -5.25
C PRO A 17 0.84 -7.54 -3.74
N PHE A 18 -0.33 -7.49 -3.09
CA PHE A 18 -0.49 -7.72 -1.65
C PHE A 18 0.23 -8.99 -1.16
N ARG A 19 0.11 -10.09 -1.93
CA ARG A 19 0.76 -11.36 -1.59
C ARG A 19 2.29 -11.27 -1.51
N ILE A 20 2.91 -10.43 -2.34
CA ILE A 20 4.36 -10.23 -2.33
C ILE A 20 4.75 -9.38 -1.12
N LEU A 21 3.94 -8.37 -0.78
CA LEU A 21 4.15 -7.57 0.44
C LEU A 21 4.05 -8.42 1.70
N LEU A 22 3.11 -9.38 1.76
CA LEU A 22 3.04 -10.36 2.87
C LEU A 22 4.34 -11.14 3.02
N GLU A 23 4.88 -11.66 1.91
CA GLU A 23 6.10 -12.47 1.92
C GLU A 23 7.33 -11.64 2.35
N ARG A 24 7.43 -10.39 1.89
CA ARG A 24 8.58 -9.53 2.17
C ARG A 24 8.57 -8.94 3.57
N THR A 25 7.40 -8.51 4.03
CA THR A 25 7.26 -7.85 5.34
C THR A 25 7.12 -8.86 6.48
N GLY A 26 6.65 -10.08 6.19
CA GLY A 26 6.35 -11.08 7.23
C GLY A 26 5.18 -10.69 8.15
N LEU A 27 4.46 -9.62 7.83
CA LEU A 27 3.36 -9.13 8.65
C LEU A 27 2.12 -10.05 8.55
N PRO A 28 1.33 -10.14 9.63
CA PRO A 28 -0.01 -10.70 9.55
C PRO A 28 -0.85 -9.96 8.51
N ALA A 29 -1.65 -10.68 7.72
CA ALA A 29 -2.42 -10.05 6.65
C ALA A 29 -3.38 -8.95 7.10
N ALA A 30 -3.95 -9.06 8.31
CA ALA A 30 -4.78 -8.00 8.87
C ALA A 30 -3.98 -6.74 9.19
N GLU A 31 -2.74 -6.89 9.66
CA GLU A 31 -1.86 -5.78 10.00
C GLU A 31 -1.35 -5.07 8.75
N LEU A 32 -0.88 -5.81 7.75
CA LEU A 32 -0.49 -5.25 6.45
C LEU A 32 -1.65 -4.48 5.80
N GLN A 33 -2.86 -5.07 5.82
CA GLN A 33 -4.05 -4.41 5.27
C GLN A 33 -4.38 -3.11 6.02
N ALA A 34 -4.24 -3.08 7.34
CA ALA A 34 -4.47 -1.87 8.15
C ALA A 34 -3.43 -0.78 7.86
N GLN A 35 -2.15 -1.14 7.71
CA GLN A 35 -1.09 -0.20 7.34
C GLN A 35 -1.32 0.36 5.92
N LEU A 36 -1.69 -0.47 4.95
CA LEU A 36 -2.03 -0.03 3.60
C LEU A 36 -3.26 0.89 3.58
N SER A 37 -4.30 0.58 4.37
CA SER A 37 -5.45 1.49 4.56
C SER A 37 -5.01 2.85 5.07
N SER A 38 -4.18 2.90 6.12
CA SER A 38 -3.65 4.15 6.68
C SER A 38 -2.88 4.97 5.64
N LEU A 39 -2.02 4.31 4.85
CA LEU A 39 -1.23 4.97 3.80
C LEU A 39 -2.11 5.47 2.63
N LEU A 40 -3.15 4.72 2.27
CA LEU A 40 -4.12 5.10 1.24
C LEU A 40 -4.96 6.30 1.68
N GLU A 41 -5.42 6.33 2.94
CA GLU A 41 -6.14 7.47 3.54
C GLU A 41 -5.29 8.74 3.53
N GLN A 42 -3.98 8.60 3.73
CA GLN A 42 -3.02 9.71 3.68
C GLN A 42 -2.59 10.08 2.25
N GLY A 43 -3.00 9.33 1.21
CA GLY A 43 -2.57 9.55 -0.18
C GLY A 43 -1.11 9.19 -0.47
N LEU A 44 -0.46 8.43 0.43
CA LEU A 44 0.95 8.05 0.33
C LEU A 44 1.16 6.80 -0.52
N VAL A 45 0.11 6.02 -0.75
CA VAL A 45 0.10 4.82 -1.60
C VAL A 45 -1.08 4.90 -2.57
N ARG A 46 -0.95 4.25 -3.72
CA ARG A 46 -2.01 3.98 -4.71
C ARG A 46 -2.26 2.49 -4.77
N TYR A 47 -3.46 2.08 -5.16
CA TYR A 47 -3.79 0.68 -5.34
C TYR A 47 -4.47 0.40 -6.69
N TYR A 48 -4.24 -0.80 -7.19
CA TYR A 48 -4.54 -1.21 -8.56
C TYR A 48 -5.26 -2.55 -8.56
N TRP A 49 -6.38 -2.60 -9.29
CA TRP A 49 -7.20 -3.80 -9.45
C TRP A 49 -8.13 -3.64 -10.66
N PRO A 50 -8.40 -4.70 -11.46
CA PRO A 50 -7.96 -6.09 -11.29
C PRO A 50 -6.55 -6.38 -11.84
N ASP A 51 -5.92 -5.39 -12.46
CA ASP A 51 -4.58 -5.48 -13.06
C ASP A 51 -3.69 -4.32 -12.58
N PRO A 52 -2.36 -4.40 -12.79
CA PRO A 52 -1.41 -3.37 -12.37
C PRO A 52 -1.58 -1.99 -13.03
N ASP A 53 -2.38 -1.88 -14.09
CA ASP A 53 -2.55 -0.65 -14.87
C ASP A 53 -3.88 0.06 -14.56
N THR A 54 -4.76 -0.57 -13.78
CA THR A 54 -6.08 -0.04 -13.40
C THR A 54 -6.05 0.53 -11.98
N GLU A 55 -5.71 1.81 -11.84
CA GLU A 55 -5.75 2.54 -10.55
C GLU A 55 -7.20 2.78 -10.11
N LEU A 56 -7.50 2.49 -8.83
CA LEU A 56 -8.80 2.76 -8.22
C LEU A 56 -8.69 3.89 -7.20
N ALA A 57 -9.76 4.69 -7.07
CA ALA A 57 -9.87 5.64 -5.97
C ALA A 57 -10.04 4.88 -4.64
N TYR A 58 -9.40 5.35 -3.58
CA TYR A 58 -9.54 4.71 -2.26
C TYR A 58 -10.91 5.07 -1.66
N GLU A 59 -11.70 4.03 -1.43
CA GLU A 59 -12.99 4.10 -0.75
C GLU A 59 -12.99 3.02 0.34
N PRO A 60 -13.07 3.36 1.64
CA PRO A 60 -12.91 2.39 2.74
C PRO A 60 -13.87 1.19 2.64
N THR A 61 -15.08 1.41 2.13
CA THR A 61 -16.13 0.39 2.00
C THR A 61 -15.82 -0.66 0.93
N SER A 62 -15.19 -0.27 -0.19
CA SER A 62 -14.80 -1.22 -1.25
C SER A 62 -13.41 -1.82 -1.01
N PHE A 63 -12.52 -1.07 -0.36
CA PHE A 63 -11.16 -1.52 -0.07
C PHE A 63 -11.13 -2.78 0.79
N GLY A 64 -12.01 -2.90 1.78
CA GLY A 64 -12.08 -4.09 2.65
C GLY A 64 -12.27 -5.40 1.87
N ALA A 65 -12.97 -5.36 0.74
CA ALA A 65 -13.22 -6.51 -0.13
C ALA A 65 -12.10 -6.75 -1.14
N LEU A 66 -11.43 -5.70 -1.63
CA LEU A 66 -10.50 -5.78 -2.77
C LEU A 66 -9.01 -5.72 -2.38
N GLY A 67 -8.67 -5.12 -1.25
CA GLY A 67 -7.27 -4.77 -0.94
C GLY A 67 -6.32 -5.98 -0.96
N ARG A 68 -6.79 -7.15 -0.53
CA ARG A 68 -5.95 -8.37 -0.53
C ARG A 68 -5.66 -8.93 -1.92
N ASP A 69 -6.47 -8.58 -2.90
CA ASP A 69 -6.32 -9.01 -4.30
C ASP A 69 -5.69 -7.91 -5.17
N ALA A 70 -5.40 -6.74 -4.59
CA ALA A 70 -4.87 -5.58 -5.28
C ALA A 70 -3.32 -5.57 -5.32
N SER A 71 -2.79 -4.70 -6.18
CA SER A 71 -1.39 -4.28 -6.17
C SER A 71 -1.26 -2.86 -5.69
N TYR A 72 -0.07 -2.48 -5.21
CA TYR A 72 0.18 -1.21 -4.54
C TYR A 72 1.44 -0.54 -5.07
N LEU A 73 1.49 0.79 -5.02
CA LEU A 73 2.64 1.60 -5.40
C LEU A 73 2.73 2.83 -4.49
N ALA A 74 3.94 3.20 -4.08
CA ALA A 74 4.17 4.45 -3.38
C ALA A 74 3.80 5.64 -4.29
N SER A 75 3.05 6.59 -3.76
CA SER A 75 2.78 7.83 -4.48
C SER A 75 4.04 8.72 -4.50
N LYS A 76 4.07 9.72 -5.39
CA LYS A 76 5.15 10.72 -5.36
C LYS A 76 5.26 11.41 -3.99
N GLU A 77 4.13 11.66 -3.35
CA GLU A 77 4.08 12.26 -2.01
C GLU A 77 4.56 11.28 -0.95
N GLY A 78 4.17 10.00 -1.04
CA GLY A 78 4.71 8.92 -0.21
C GLY A 78 6.23 8.85 -0.26
N LEU A 79 6.81 8.82 -1.46
CA LEU A 79 8.27 8.81 -1.64
C LEU A 79 8.93 10.09 -1.12
N LEU A 80 8.30 11.26 -1.28
CA LEU A 80 8.86 12.50 -0.75
C LEU A 80 8.90 12.48 0.79
N GLN A 81 7.82 12.04 1.43
CA GLN A 81 7.76 11.92 2.89
C GLN A 81 8.74 10.87 3.42
N HIS A 82 8.87 9.73 2.72
CA HIS A 82 9.87 8.70 3.01
C HIS A 82 11.30 9.26 2.98
N ASN A 83 11.68 9.97 1.93
CA ASN A 83 13.04 10.49 1.78
C ASN A 83 13.39 11.69 2.69
N THR A 84 12.42 12.32 3.35
CA THR A 84 12.62 13.54 4.15
C THR A 84 12.50 13.34 5.65
N ARG A 85 12.29 12.10 6.10
CA ARG A 85 12.20 11.73 7.51
C ARG A 85 13.56 11.34 8.10
#